data_AF-A0AB37LWX3-F1
#
_entry.id   AF-A0AB37LWX3-F1
#
_cell.length_a   1.000
_cell.length_b   1.000
_cell.length_c   1.000
_cell.angle_alpha   90.00
_cell.angle_beta   90.00
_cell.angle_gamma   90.00
#
_symmetry.space_group_name_H-M   'P 1'
#
loop_
_entity.id
_entity.type
_entity.pdbx_description
1 polymer ?
#
loop_
_entity_poly.entity_id
_entity_poly.type
_entity_poly.pdbx_seq_one_letter_code
_entity_poly.pdbx_strand_id
1 'polypeptide(L)'
;MNTSFWDSNLFQTIVLIVTIGATVGIALWQFHAHKQKELRNAVSILILQIKDIEKNIEYIFSEGLINGFIQEVPMHYSTIIFEENQWNKYAYSVVGHISQEAFEKIDTFFKVAQRIREQQIYIKQKIQLSTENKAFYYYSAIYNQIVINNQPTQSIQSIVDRFNEAIIPSYIQKELALGLEKTLKQYHKITDGIAYTELMRLK
;
A
#
# COMPACT_ATOMS: atom_id res chain seq x y z
N MET A 1 72.96 -26.65 -4.06
CA MET A 1 71.95 -25.59 -3.84
C MET A 1 70.58 -26.22 -4.01
N ASN A 2 69.86 -26.43 -2.92
CA ASN A 2 68.48 -26.92 -2.99
C ASN A 2 67.61 -25.77 -3.50
N THR A 3 67.29 -25.75 -4.78
CA THR A 3 66.18 -24.94 -5.27
C THR A 3 64.91 -25.53 -4.66
N SER A 4 64.45 -24.93 -3.57
CA SER A 4 63.22 -25.28 -2.88
C SER A 4 62.08 -25.35 -3.90
N PHE A 5 61.34 -26.46 -3.93
CA PHE A 5 60.17 -26.62 -4.82
C PHE A 5 59.19 -25.44 -4.71
N TRP A 6 59.10 -24.86 -3.51
CA TRP A 6 58.30 -23.70 -3.15
C TRP A 6 58.75 -22.39 -3.80
N ASP A 7 60.02 -22.28 -4.21
CA ASP A 7 60.58 -21.09 -4.88
C ASP A 7 60.56 -21.22 -6.41
N SER A 8 59.97 -22.31 -6.94
CA SER A 8 59.91 -22.52 -8.38
C SER A 8 58.86 -21.62 -9.05
N ASN A 9 59.19 -21.08 -10.22
CA ASN A 9 58.27 -20.28 -11.05
C ASN A 9 56.97 -21.05 -11.38
N LEU A 10 57.08 -22.37 -11.54
CA LEU A 10 55.94 -23.26 -11.77
C LEU A 10 55.01 -23.32 -10.55
N PHE A 11 55.54 -23.47 -9.34
CA PHE A 11 54.75 -23.44 -8.11
C PHE A 11 54.07 -22.07 -7.91
N GLN A 12 54.78 -20.96 -8.11
CA GLN A 12 54.22 -19.61 -8.02
C GLN A 12 53.09 -19.38 -9.04
N THR A 13 53.25 -19.87 -10.27
CA THR A 13 52.22 -19.77 -11.32
C THR A 13 50.97 -20.58 -10.96
N ILE A 14 51.12 -21.79 -10.41
CA ILE A 14 50.00 -22.62 -9.95
C ILE A 14 49.26 -21.92 -8.81
N VAL A 15 49.99 -21.39 -7.81
CA VAL A 15 49.40 -20.64 -6.70
C VAL A 15 48.62 -19.43 -7.21
N LEU A 16 49.15 -18.71 -8.21
CA LEU A 16 48.47 -17.56 -8.82
C LEU A 16 47.19 -17.97 -9.55
N ILE A 17 47.20 -19.05 -10.34
CA ILE A 17 46.01 -19.59 -11.02
C ILE A 17 44.94 -20.01 -10.00
N VAL A 18 45.34 -20.73 -8.94
CA VAL A 18 44.42 -21.15 -7.88
C VAL A 18 43.84 -19.94 -7.15
N THR A 19 44.66 -18.92 -6.86
CA THR A 19 44.20 -17.70 -6.17
C THR A 19 43.23 -16.90 -7.03
N ILE A 20 43.52 -16.73 -8.33
CA ILE A 20 42.61 -16.06 -9.27
C ILE A 20 41.32 -16.86 -9.43
N GLY A 21 41.41 -18.18 -9.62
CA GLY A 21 40.25 -19.06 -9.73
C GLY A 21 39.36 -19.04 -8.49
N ALA A 22 39.97 -19.08 -7.30
CA ALA A 22 39.25 -18.96 -6.02
C ALA A 22 38.58 -17.59 -5.88
N THR A 23 39.28 -16.50 -6.25
CA THR A 23 38.74 -15.14 -6.17
C THR A 23 37.55 -14.96 -7.11
N VAL A 24 37.65 -15.42 -8.36
CA VAL A 24 36.55 -15.39 -9.34
C VAL A 24 35.38 -16.26 -8.87
N GLY A 25 35.66 -17.47 -8.35
CA GLY A 25 34.65 -18.37 -7.80
C GLY A 25 33.87 -17.74 -6.63
N ILE A 26 34.59 -17.13 -5.68
CA ILE A 26 33.98 -16.42 -4.55
C ILE A 26 33.15 -15.24 -5.05
N ALA A 27 33.66 -14.44 -6.00
CA ALA A 27 32.93 -13.30 -6.55
C ALA A 27 31.63 -13.72 -7.25
N LEU A 28 31.65 -14.78 -8.06
CA LEU A 28 30.45 -15.31 -8.72
C LEU A 28 29.44 -15.86 -7.71
N TRP A 29 29.92 -16.57 -6.68
CA TRP A 29 29.07 -17.07 -5.62
C TRP A 29 28.41 -15.94 -4.82
N GLN A 30 29.19 -14.91 -4.43
CA GLN A 30 28.68 -13.73 -3.75
C GLN A 30 27.66 -12.98 -4.59
N PHE A 31 27.92 -12.79 -5.89
CA PHE A 31 26.98 -12.16 -6.81
C PHE A 31 25.65 -12.93 -6.90
N HIS A 32 25.72 -14.26 -7.03
CA HIS A 32 24.51 -15.09 -7.06
C HIS A 32 23.76 -15.04 -5.73
N ALA A 33 24.47 -15.16 -4.60
CA ALA A 33 23.89 -15.09 -3.27
C ALA A 33 23.22 -13.73 -3.00
N HIS A 34 23.83 -12.64 -3.48
CA HIS A 34 23.26 -11.29 -3.37
C HIS A 34 21.94 -11.19 -4.13
N LYS A 35 21.89 -11.62 -5.40
CA LYS A 35 20.67 -11.61 -6.20
C LYS A 35 19.54 -12.42 -5.58
N GLN A 36 19.86 -13.61 -5.06
CA GLN A 36 18.86 -14.44 -4.36
C GLN A 36 18.33 -13.74 -3.11
N LYS A 37 19.21 -13.08 -2.33
CA LYS A 37 18.79 -12.30 -1.16
C LYS A 37 17.90 -11.12 -1.53
N GLU A 38 18.22 -10.39 -2.59
CA GLU A 38 17.40 -9.28 -3.09
C GLU A 38 16.02 -9.76 -3.54
N LEU A 39 15.95 -10.87 -4.30
CA LEU A 39 14.69 -11.49 -4.70
C LEU A 39 13.83 -11.86 -3.49
N ARG A 40 14.41 -12.57 -2.51
CA ARG A 40 13.69 -13.00 -1.30
C ARG A 40 13.17 -11.82 -0.48
N ASN A 41 13.95 -10.73 -0.40
CA ASN A 41 13.53 -9.51 0.28
C ASN A 41 12.37 -8.84 -0.46
N ALA A 42 12.48 -8.67 -1.78
CA ALA A 42 11.43 -8.11 -2.63
C ALA A 42 10.12 -8.91 -2.51
N VAL A 43 10.22 -10.24 -2.63
CA VAL A 43 9.09 -11.17 -2.48
C VAL A 43 8.47 -11.06 -1.08
N SER A 44 9.28 -10.97 -0.03
CA SER A 44 8.77 -10.80 1.35
C SER A 44 7.98 -9.50 1.51
N ILE A 45 8.45 -8.40 0.93
CA ILE A 45 7.75 -7.11 0.94
C ILE A 45 6.42 -7.22 0.18
N LEU A 46 6.42 -7.83 -1.01
CA LEU A 46 5.21 -8.03 -1.81
C LEU A 46 4.18 -8.89 -1.08
N ILE A 47 4.61 -9.98 -0.44
CA ILE A 47 3.75 -10.86 0.35
C ILE A 47 3.08 -10.10 1.50
N LEU A 48 3.84 -9.29 2.24
CA LEU A 48 3.30 -8.48 3.33
C LEU A 48 2.28 -7.48 2.80
N GLN A 49 2.65 -6.76 1.73
CA GLN A 49 1.75 -5.78 1.12
C GLN A 49 0.46 -6.42 0.59
N ILE A 50 0.53 -7.60 -0.05
CA ILE A 50 -0.68 -8.32 -0.50
C ILE A 50 -1.61 -8.57 0.69
N LYS A 51 -1.08 -9.10 1.81
CA LYS A 51 -1.90 -9.36 3.01
C LYS A 51 -2.53 -8.10 3.58
N ASP A 52 -1.76 -7.01 3.65
CA ASP A 52 -2.27 -5.73 4.15
C ASP A 52 -3.35 -5.15 3.23
N ILE A 53 -3.17 -5.23 1.91
CA ILE A 53 -4.17 -4.83 0.91
C ILE A 53 -5.46 -5.61 1.10
N GLU A 54 -5.37 -6.94 1.18
CA GLU A 54 -6.56 -7.78 1.33
C GLU A 54 -7.32 -7.44 2.60
N LYS A 55 -6.62 -7.30 3.73
CA LYS A 55 -7.21 -6.88 5.02
C LYS A 55 -7.87 -5.51 4.93
N ASN A 56 -7.21 -4.53 4.31
CA ASN A 56 -7.73 -3.17 4.20
C ASN A 56 -8.95 -3.10 3.28
N ILE A 57 -8.97 -3.87 2.18
CA ILE A 57 -10.13 -3.97 1.28
C ILE A 57 -11.28 -4.69 1.98
N GLU A 58 -11.03 -5.79 2.70
CA GLU A 58 -12.05 -6.50 3.49
C GLU A 58 -12.71 -5.57 4.51
N TYR A 59 -11.94 -4.72 5.19
CA TYR A 59 -12.47 -3.70 6.11
C TYR A 59 -13.38 -2.67 5.40
N ILE A 60 -12.99 -2.18 4.22
CA ILE A 60 -13.83 -1.26 3.44
C ILE A 60 -15.14 -1.93 3.02
N PHE A 61 -15.09 -3.21 2.66
CA PHE A 61 -16.27 -4.00 2.32
C PHE A 61 -17.24 -4.18 3.49
N SER A 62 -16.73 -4.47 4.69
CA SER A 62 -17.58 -4.76 5.85
C SER A 62 -18.09 -3.50 6.55
N GLU A 63 -17.23 -2.49 6.71
CA GLU A 63 -17.50 -1.31 7.54
C GLU A 63 -17.64 -0.03 6.71
N GLY A 64 -16.92 0.08 5.59
CA GLY A 64 -16.85 1.31 4.78
C GLY A 64 -18.03 1.50 3.82
N LEU A 65 -18.64 0.41 3.36
CA LEU A 65 -19.73 0.42 2.39
C LEU A 65 -20.83 -0.58 2.80
N ILE A 66 -21.91 -0.09 3.40
CA ILE A 66 -23.02 -0.93 3.88
C ILE A 66 -24.26 -0.65 3.04
N ASN A 67 -24.84 -1.69 2.45
CA ASN A 67 -26.06 -1.61 1.62
C ASN A 67 -25.98 -0.56 0.50
N GLY A 68 -24.79 -0.35 -0.08
CA GLY A 68 -24.57 0.63 -1.14
C GLY A 68 -24.42 2.08 -0.64
N PHE A 69 -24.28 2.29 0.66
CA PHE A 69 -24.03 3.59 1.29
C PHE A 69 -22.66 3.64 1.95
N ILE A 70 -21.90 4.70 1.63
CA ILE A 70 -20.60 4.96 2.26
C ILE A 70 -20.85 5.33 3.72
N GLN A 71 -20.19 4.61 4.63
CA GLN A 71 -20.18 4.95 6.05
C GLN A 71 -19.10 5.98 6.32
N GLU A 72 -19.48 7.21 6.65
CA GLU A 72 -18.56 8.35 6.80
C GLU A 72 -17.41 8.09 7.76
N VAL A 73 -17.72 7.69 8.99
CA VAL A 73 -16.72 7.50 10.05
C VAL A 73 -15.77 6.34 9.72
N PRO A 74 -16.27 5.11 9.41
CA PRO A 74 -15.40 4.02 8.99
C PRO A 74 -14.53 4.35 7.77
N MET A 75 -15.09 5.02 6.77
CA MET A 75 -14.36 5.38 5.55
C MET A 75 -13.31 6.47 5.80
N HIS A 76 -13.65 7.50 6.59
CA HIS A 76 -12.73 8.60 6.87
C HIS A 76 -11.52 8.11 7.67
N TYR A 77 -11.72 7.22 8.64
CA TYR A 77 -10.65 6.71 9.51
C TYR A 77 -10.05 5.37 9.06
N SER A 78 -10.54 4.74 7.99
CA SER A 78 -9.98 3.51 7.46
C SER A 78 -8.50 3.69 7.07
N THR A 79 -7.66 2.68 7.29
CA THR A 79 -6.31 2.66 6.74
C THR A 79 -6.34 2.75 5.21
N ILE A 80 -5.45 3.56 4.62
CA ILE A 80 -5.32 3.63 3.15
C ILE A 80 -4.87 2.27 2.63
N ILE A 81 -5.43 1.80 1.50
CA ILE A 81 -5.14 0.45 0.96
C ILE A 81 -3.64 0.14 0.92
N PHE A 82 -2.83 1.09 0.45
CA PHE A 82 -1.38 1.16 0.64
C PHE A 82 -0.91 2.59 0.35
N GLU A 83 0.26 3.00 0.85
CA GLU A 83 0.84 4.30 0.49
C GLU A 83 1.54 4.26 -0.86
N GLU A 84 2.47 3.33 -1.00
CA GLU A 84 3.24 3.10 -2.23
C GLU A 84 2.97 1.72 -2.80
N ASN A 85 2.81 1.63 -4.11
CA ASN A 85 2.67 0.35 -4.78
C ASN A 85 4.03 -0.34 -4.92
N GLN A 86 4.31 -1.35 -4.08
CA GLN A 86 5.60 -2.08 -4.11
C GLN A 86 5.69 -2.99 -5.33
N TRP A 87 4.57 -3.39 -5.94
CA TRP A 87 4.58 -4.13 -7.21
C TRP A 87 5.28 -3.36 -8.31
N ASN A 88 5.03 -2.05 -8.43
CA ASN A 88 5.73 -1.20 -9.40
C ASN A 88 7.25 -1.18 -9.19
N LYS A 89 7.71 -1.39 -7.94
CA LYS A 89 9.14 -1.41 -7.58
C LYS A 89 9.77 -2.78 -7.74
N TYR A 90 9.02 -3.89 -7.61
CA TYR A 90 9.59 -5.24 -7.52
C TYR A 90 9.11 -6.23 -8.57
N ALA A 91 8.12 -5.88 -9.41
CA ALA A 91 7.60 -6.79 -10.44
C ALA A 91 8.71 -7.35 -11.35
N TYR A 92 9.67 -6.51 -11.75
CA TYR A 92 10.81 -6.93 -12.58
C TYR A 92 11.71 -7.95 -11.89
N SER A 93 11.75 -7.98 -10.55
CA SER A 93 12.57 -8.95 -9.82
C SER A 93 11.92 -10.33 -9.83
N VAL A 94 10.59 -10.39 -9.95
CA VAL A 94 9.81 -11.63 -9.90
C VAL A 94 9.54 -12.21 -11.30
N VAL A 95 9.62 -11.37 -12.34
CA VAL A 95 9.41 -11.81 -13.73
C VAL A 95 10.37 -12.95 -14.10
N GLY A 96 9.83 -14.02 -14.70
CA GLY A 96 10.60 -15.22 -15.06
C GLY A 96 10.88 -16.20 -13.90
N HIS A 97 10.61 -15.82 -12.64
CA HIS A 97 10.67 -16.72 -11.49
C HIS A 97 9.32 -17.36 -11.14
N ILE A 98 8.22 -16.80 -11.64
CA ILE A 98 6.86 -17.35 -11.56
C ILE A 98 6.29 -17.55 -12.96
N SER A 99 5.23 -18.35 -13.05
CA SER A 99 4.47 -18.53 -14.29
C SER A 99 3.89 -17.20 -14.78
N GLN A 100 3.73 -17.07 -16.11
CA GLN A 100 3.12 -15.87 -16.71
C GLN A 100 1.70 -15.63 -16.16
N GLU A 101 0.91 -16.70 -15.99
CA GLU A 101 -0.43 -16.62 -15.42
C GLU A 101 -0.41 -16.08 -13.98
N ALA A 102 0.51 -16.56 -13.13
CA ALA A 102 0.68 -16.05 -11.78
C ALA A 102 1.07 -14.57 -11.78
N PHE A 103 1.99 -14.18 -12.66
CA PHE A 103 2.42 -12.79 -12.80
C PHE A 103 1.26 -11.87 -13.19
N GLU A 104 0.49 -12.24 -14.22
CA GLU A 104 -0.67 -11.47 -14.69
C GLU A 104 -1.77 -11.35 -13.63
N LYS A 105 -1.99 -12.40 -12.83
CA LYS A 105 -2.93 -12.38 -11.69
C LYS A 105 -2.48 -11.41 -10.61
N ILE A 106 -1.21 -11.43 -10.22
CA ILE A 106 -0.67 -10.51 -9.21
C ILE A 106 -0.71 -9.07 -9.75
N ASP A 107 -0.33 -8.86 -11.00
CA ASP A 107 -0.39 -7.54 -11.64
C ASP A 107 -1.80 -6.97 -11.68
N THR A 108 -2.78 -7.80 -12.05
CA THR A 108 -4.21 -7.44 -12.04
C THR A 108 -4.68 -7.10 -10.64
N PHE A 109 -4.29 -7.88 -9.62
CA PHE A 109 -4.59 -7.60 -8.22
C PHE A 109 -4.12 -6.20 -7.81
N PHE A 110 -2.86 -5.86 -8.08
CA PHE A 110 -2.31 -4.53 -7.75
C PHE A 110 -2.97 -3.40 -8.54
N LYS A 111 -3.32 -3.61 -9.81
CA LYS A 111 -4.08 -2.64 -10.62
C LYS A 111 -5.49 -2.40 -10.08
N VAL A 112 -6.17 -3.43 -9.61
CA VAL A 112 -7.49 -3.29 -8.97
C VAL A 112 -7.34 -2.58 -7.63
N ALA A 113 -6.39 -2.99 -6.79
CA ALA A 113 -6.13 -2.38 -5.49
C ALA A 113 -5.77 -0.89 -5.61
N GLN A 114 -4.99 -0.50 -6.62
CA GLN A 114 -4.68 0.89 -6.94
C GLN A 114 -5.95 1.70 -7.26
N ARG A 115 -6.86 1.17 -8.09
CA ARG A 115 -8.12 1.84 -8.41
C ARG A 115 -9.00 1.99 -7.17
N ILE A 116 -9.06 0.98 -6.30
CA ILE A 116 -9.80 1.06 -5.02
C ILE A 116 -9.18 2.14 -4.13
N ARG A 117 -7.85 2.18 -4.02
CA ARG A 117 -7.11 3.21 -3.28
C ARG A 117 -7.47 4.61 -3.76
N GLU A 118 -7.44 4.85 -5.07
CA GLU A 118 -7.79 6.14 -5.66
C GLU A 118 -9.21 6.57 -5.31
N GLN A 119 -10.18 5.65 -5.42
CA GLN A 119 -11.56 5.92 -5.00
C GLN A 119 -11.66 6.21 -3.50
N GLN A 120 -10.99 5.42 -2.65
CA GLN A 120 -10.96 5.61 -1.20
C GLN A 120 -10.42 7.00 -0.83
N ILE A 121 -9.29 7.41 -1.40
CA ILE A 121 -8.68 8.72 -1.14
C ILE A 121 -9.62 9.83 -1.57
N TYR A 122 -10.22 9.70 -2.76
CA TYR A 122 -11.16 10.70 -3.26
C TYR A 122 -12.39 10.84 -2.34
N ILE A 123 -12.95 9.72 -1.89
CA ILE A 123 -14.08 9.71 -0.94
C ILE A 123 -13.69 10.36 0.40
N LYS A 124 -12.52 10.00 0.96
CA LYS A 124 -11.99 10.61 2.18
C LYS A 124 -11.87 12.14 2.06
N GLN A 125 -11.35 12.62 0.94
CA GLN A 125 -11.24 14.06 0.66
C GLN A 125 -12.62 14.73 0.59
N LYS A 126 -13.62 14.07 -0.02
CA LYS A 126 -15.00 14.60 -0.07
C LYS A 126 -15.67 14.63 1.30
N ILE A 127 -15.46 13.62 2.14
CA ILE A 127 -15.95 13.61 3.52
C ILE A 127 -15.30 14.76 4.30
N GLN A 128 -13.97 14.92 4.21
CA GLN A 128 -13.26 16.00 4.88
C GLN A 128 -13.78 17.39 4.42
N LEU A 129 -13.89 17.60 3.11
CA LEU A 129 -14.41 18.85 2.56
C LEU A 129 -15.85 19.13 3.01
N SER A 130 -16.70 18.10 3.07
CA SER A 130 -18.07 18.24 3.58
C SER A 130 -18.09 18.66 5.05
N THR A 131 -17.23 18.04 5.88
CA THR A 131 -17.08 18.41 7.30
C THR A 131 -16.58 19.84 7.47
N GLU A 132 -15.58 20.25 6.70
CA GLU A 132 -15.05 21.62 6.70
C GLU A 132 -16.11 22.64 6.26
N ASN A 133 -16.84 22.36 5.18
CA ASN A 133 -17.93 23.21 4.71
C ASN A 133 -19.04 23.33 5.75
N LYS A 134 -19.42 22.22 6.40
CA LYS A 134 -20.39 22.24 7.50
C LYS A 134 -19.91 23.17 8.61
N ALA A 135 -18.69 22.99 9.10
CA ALA A 135 -18.11 23.85 10.13
C ALA A 135 -18.11 25.34 9.71
N PHE A 136 -17.72 25.62 8.47
CA PHE A 136 -17.72 26.98 7.91
C PHE A 136 -19.11 27.63 7.87
N TYR A 137 -20.13 26.92 7.38
CA TYR A 137 -21.49 27.45 7.30
C TYR A 137 -22.09 27.70 8.68
N TYR A 138 -21.88 26.78 9.61
CA TYR A 138 -22.30 26.96 11.00
C TYR A 138 -21.62 28.17 11.63
N TYR A 139 -20.29 28.24 11.54
CA TYR A 139 -19.52 29.37 12.05
C TYR A 139 -20.01 30.70 11.46
N SER A 140 -20.26 30.74 10.15
CA SER A 140 -20.72 31.96 9.45
C SER A 140 -22.13 32.38 9.88
N ALA A 141 -23.08 31.43 9.98
CA ALA A 141 -24.44 31.71 10.46
C ALA A 141 -24.42 32.33 11.88
N ILE A 142 -23.56 31.79 12.72
CA ILE A 142 -23.34 32.22 14.10
C ILE A 142 -22.65 33.57 14.19
N TYR A 143 -21.57 33.76 13.43
CA TYR A 143 -20.83 35.01 13.39
C TYR A 143 -21.78 36.16 13.03
N ASN A 144 -22.62 35.94 12.02
CA ASN A 144 -23.65 36.89 11.62
C ASN A 144 -24.65 37.15 12.76
N GLN A 145 -25.10 36.13 13.49
CA GLN A 145 -26.00 36.34 14.65
C GLN A 145 -25.35 37.17 15.76
N ILE A 146 -24.09 36.93 16.10
CA ILE A 146 -23.38 37.68 17.14
C ILE A 146 -23.17 39.13 16.72
N VAL A 147 -22.74 39.36 15.47
CA VAL A 147 -22.54 40.70 14.91
C VAL A 147 -23.86 41.49 14.88
N ILE A 148 -24.98 40.84 14.53
CA ILE A 148 -26.30 41.48 14.49
C ILE A 148 -26.85 41.73 15.92
N ASN A 149 -26.68 40.78 16.84
CA ASN A 149 -27.33 40.83 18.16
C ASN A 149 -26.46 41.47 19.27
N ASN A 150 -25.22 41.86 18.98
CA ASN A 150 -24.30 42.57 19.89
C ASN A 150 -24.09 41.86 21.26
N GLN A 151 -24.09 40.52 21.27
CA GLN A 151 -23.96 39.65 22.47
C GLN A 151 -22.73 38.73 22.33
N PRO A 152 -21.51 39.21 22.62
CA PRO A 152 -20.27 38.53 22.22
C PRO A 152 -19.81 37.36 23.13
N THR A 153 -20.27 37.26 24.38
CA THR A 153 -19.64 36.39 25.40
C THR A 153 -20.40 35.14 25.81
N GLN A 154 -21.71 35.04 25.58
CA GLN A 154 -22.52 33.85 25.96
C GLN A 154 -22.62 32.79 24.85
N SER A 155 -22.19 33.09 23.63
CA SER A 155 -22.59 32.35 22.45
C SER A 155 -21.67 31.15 22.14
N ILE A 156 -20.35 31.32 22.11
CA ILE A 156 -19.43 30.35 21.46
C ILE A 156 -19.50 28.93 22.04
N GLN A 157 -19.57 28.76 23.37
CA GLN A 157 -19.65 27.42 23.95
C GLN A 157 -21.00 26.74 23.64
N SER A 158 -22.10 27.44 23.88
CA SER A 158 -23.45 26.93 23.54
C SER A 158 -23.61 26.63 22.04
N ILE A 159 -22.81 27.28 21.20
CA ILE A 159 -22.73 27.06 19.77
C ILE A 159 -21.96 25.78 19.44
N VAL A 160 -20.80 25.58 20.06
CA VAL A 160 -20.01 24.36 19.90
C VAL A 160 -20.85 23.16 20.34
N ASP A 161 -21.57 23.30 21.45
CA ASP A 161 -22.47 22.27 21.97
C ASP A 161 -23.58 21.97 20.95
N ARG A 162 -24.27 22.99 20.41
CA ARG A 162 -25.29 22.81 19.36
C ARG A 162 -24.73 22.20 18.07
N PHE A 163 -23.51 22.56 17.68
CA PHE A 163 -22.85 21.99 16.50
C PHE A 163 -22.54 20.51 16.69
N ASN A 164 -22.02 20.15 17.87
CA ASN A 164 -21.70 18.77 18.24
C ASN A 164 -22.97 17.92 18.45
N GLU A 165 -24.05 18.51 18.95
CA GLU A 165 -25.37 17.87 19.08
C GLU A 165 -26.08 17.70 17.72
N ALA A 166 -25.81 18.58 16.75
CA ALA A 166 -26.40 18.51 15.42
C ALA A 166 -25.79 17.37 14.59
N ILE A 167 -26.43 16.20 14.66
CA ILE A 167 -26.18 15.05 13.78
C ILE A 167 -26.71 15.35 12.37
N ILE A 168 -26.08 16.30 11.68
CA ILE A 168 -26.25 16.48 10.24
C ILE A 168 -25.18 15.64 9.55
N PRO A 169 -25.55 14.56 8.85
CA PRO A 169 -24.61 13.74 8.09
C PRO A 169 -24.01 14.55 6.94
N SER A 170 -22.78 14.23 6.56
CA SER A 170 -22.18 14.79 5.36
C SER A 170 -22.95 14.37 4.12
N TYR A 171 -23.09 15.28 3.17
CA TYR A 171 -23.65 14.88 1.88
C TYR A 171 -22.58 14.15 1.06
N ILE A 172 -22.77 12.84 0.88
CA ILE A 172 -21.96 12.02 -0.04
C ILE A 172 -22.80 11.71 -1.27
N GLN A 173 -22.26 12.06 -2.44
CA GLN A 173 -22.86 11.75 -3.74
C GLN A 173 -22.96 10.23 -3.92
N LYS A 174 -24.14 9.74 -4.35
CA LYS A 174 -24.41 8.31 -4.55
C LYS A 174 -23.47 7.68 -5.57
N GLU A 175 -23.04 8.45 -6.57
CA GLU A 175 -22.10 8.06 -7.61
C GLU A 175 -20.76 7.59 -7.03
N LEU A 176 -20.34 8.15 -5.90
CA LEU A 176 -19.11 7.73 -5.20
C LEU A 176 -19.26 6.33 -4.62
N ALA A 177 -20.41 6.04 -4.02
CA ALA A 177 -20.70 4.71 -3.49
C ALA A 177 -20.78 3.67 -4.61
N LEU A 178 -21.44 4.00 -5.73
CA LEU A 178 -21.53 3.13 -6.91
C LEU A 178 -20.15 2.89 -7.55
N GLY A 179 -19.32 3.93 -7.65
CA GLY A 179 -17.97 3.83 -8.20
C GLY A 179 -17.07 2.94 -7.34
N LEU A 180 -17.13 3.12 -6.02
CA LEU A 180 -16.44 2.27 -5.07
C LEU A 180 -16.94 0.82 -5.14
N GLU A 181 -18.25 0.60 -5.08
CA GLU A 181 -18.86 -0.74 -5.15
C GLU A 181 -18.46 -1.48 -6.44
N LYS A 182 -18.51 -0.81 -7.59
CA LYS A 182 -18.10 -1.39 -8.88
C LYS A 182 -16.64 -1.81 -8.88
N THR A 183 -15.78 -1.04 -8.23
CA THR A 183 -14.34 -1.32 -8.19
C THR A 183 -14.03 -2.43 -7.19
N LEU A 184 -14.68 -2.40 -6.03
CA LEU A 184 -14.64 -3.46 -5.02
C LEU A 184 -15.10 -4.81 -5.59
N LYS A 185 -16.16 -4.86 -6.42
CA LYS A 185 -16.60 -6.10 -7.09
C LYS A 185 -15.57 -6.70 -8.06
N GLN A 186 -14.60 -5.91 -8.53
CA GLN A 186 -13.51 -6.43 -9.38
C GLN A 186 -12.37 -7.02 -8.56
N TYR A 187 -12.32 -6.74 -7.25
CA TYR A 187 -11.30 -7.28 -6.37
C TYR A 187 -11.55 -8.76 -6.11
N HIS A 188 -10.46 -9.52 -6.20
CA HIS A 188 -10.43 -10.94 -5.89
C HIS A 188 -9.22 -11.17 -5.00
N LYS A 189 -9.47 -11.86 -3.89
CA LYS A 189 -8.42 -12.33 -2.98
C LYS A 189 -7.49 -13.28 -3.72
N ILE A 190 -6.18 -13.14 -3.52
CA ILE A 190 -5.18 -13.99 -4.18
C ILE A 190 -4.40 -14.86 -3.21
N THR A 191 -4.43 -14.60 -1.91
CA THR A 191 -3.70 -15.38 -0.89
C THR A 191 -4.04 -16.87 -0.87
N ASP A 192 -5.26 -17.25 -1.27
CA ASP A 192 -5.69 -18.66 -1.38
C ASP A 192 -5.39 -19.28 -2.77
N GLY A 193 -4.77 -18.52 -3.66
CA GLY A 193 -4.58 -18.87 -5.07
C GLY A 193 -3.19 -19.44 -5.41
N ILE A 194 -3.11 -20.04 -6.60
CA ILE A 194 -1.86 -20.57 -7.19
C ILE A 194 -0.81 -19.45 -7.34
N ALA A 195 -1.24 -18.24 -7.75
CA ALA A 195 -0.33 -17.11 -7.96
C ALA A 195 0.42 -16.71 -6.67
N TYR A 196 -0.28 -16.65 -5.54
CA TYR A 196 0.33 -16.35 -4.25
C TYR A 196 1.22 -17.49 -3.76
N THR A 197 0.80 -18.74 -4.01
CA THR A 197 1.61 -19.92 -3.69
C THR A 197 2.94 -19.92 -4.45
N GLU A 198 2.93 -19.57 -5.74
CA GLU A 198 4.16 -19.42 -6.53
C GLU A 198 5.06 -18.32 -5.98
N LEU A 199 4.49 -17.16 -5.63
CA LEU A 199 5.25 -16.06 -5.03
C LEU A 199 5.88 -16.50 -3.69
N MET A 200 5.15 -17.23 -2.86
CA MET A 200 5.64 -17.76 -1.58
C MET A 200 6.80 -18.75 -1.73
N ARG A 201 6.88 -19.50 -2.84
CA ARG A 201 7.99 -20.43 -3.10
C ARG A 201 9.33 -19.74 -3.36
N LEU A 202 9.29 -18.45 -3.70
CA LEU A 202 10.49 -17.63 -3.94
C LEU A 202 11.06 -16.99 -2.67
N LYS A 203 10.39 -17.17 -1.52
CA LYS A 203 10.83 -16.68 -0.22
C LYS A 203 11.78 -17.66 0.46
#